data_AF-A0A9E3GBS3-F1
#
_entry.id   AF-A0A9E3GBS3-F1
#
_cell.length_a   1.000
_cell.length_b   1.000
_cell.length_c   1.000
_cell.angle_alpha   90.00
_cell.angle_beta   90.00
_cell.angle_gamma   90.00
#
_symmetry.space_group_name_H-M   'P 1'
#
loop_
_entity.id
_entity.type
_entity.pdbx_description
1 polymer ?
#
loop_
_entity_poly.entity_id
_entity_poly.type
_entity_poly.pdbx_seq_one_letter_code
_entity_poly.pdbx_strand_id
1 'polypeptide(L)' 'ELLGPVKLPPGARRPPGISADGPVTRMLVRVRREQGLALAAALRRGVVVTSARQTDEPVRVQIDPLHIG' A
#
# COMPACT_ATOMS: atom_id res chain seq x y z
N GLU A 1 -8.35 6.10 10.14
CA GLU A 1 -8.11 4.88 10.91
C GLU A 1 -7.13 3.98 10.18
N LEU A 2 -6.18 3.40 10.93
CA LEU A 2 -5.21 2.45 10.43
C LEU A 2 -5.60 1.08 10.97
N LEU A 3 -5.77 0.12 10.06
CA LEU A 3 -6.46 -1.15 10.28
C LEU A 3 -5.52 -2.35 10.11
N GLY A 4 -4.20 -2.17 10.26
CA GLY A 4 -3.19 -3.22 10.08
C GLY A 4 -2.07 -3.20 11.12
N PRO A 5 -1.13 -4.17 11.09
CA PRO A 5 -0.89 -5.12 9.98
C PRO A 5 -2.00 -6.15 9.76
N VAL A 6 -2.32 -6.45 8.50
CA VAL A 6 -3.26 -7.53 8.13
C VAL A 6 -2.58 -8.57 7.25
N LYS A 7 -3.16 -9.77 7.21
CA LYS A 7 -2.70 -10.81 6.29
C LYS A 7 -2.89 -10.39 4.84
N LEU A 8 -1.94 -10.80 4.01
CA LEU A 8 -2.07 -10.72 2.57
C LEU A 8 -3.18 -11.71 2.12
N PRO A 9 -4.13 -11.32 1.26
CA PRO A 9 -5.16 -12.23 0.78
C PRO A 9 -4.56 -13.42 0.01
N PRO A 10 -5.22 -14.59 0.02
CA PRO A 10 -4.82 -15.71 -0.82
C PRO A 10 -4.70 -15.29 -2.28
N GLY A 11 -3.58 -15.62 -2.93
CA GLY A 11 -3.35 -15.30 -4.34
C GLY A 11 -3.03 -13.84 -4.64
N ALA A 12 -2.95 -12.94 -3.65
CA ALA A 12 -2.57 -11.56 -3.91
C ALA A 12 -1.10 -11.49 -4.36
N ARG A 13 -0.86 -10.70 -5.42
CA ARG A 13 0.48 -10.52 -5.99
C ARG A 13 1.38 -9.73 -5.05
N ARG A 14 2.55 -10.27 -4.74
CA ARG A 14 3.60 -9.60 -3.96
C ARG A 14 4.14 -8.37 -4.73
N PRO A 15 4.69 -7.36 -4.03
CA PRO A 15 5.42 -6.27 -4.69
C PRO A 15 6.53 -6.82 -5.61
N PRO A 16 6.80 -6.18 -6.75
CA PRO A 16 7.77 -6.68 -7.71
C PRO A 16 9.18 -6.48 -7.12
N GLY A 17 10.10 -7.41 -7.36
CA GLY A 17 11.46 -7.30 -6.82
C GLY A 17 11.62 -7.72 -5.35
N ILE A 18 10.55 -8.18 -4.68
CA ILE A 18 10.65 -8.84 -3.38
C ILE A 18 10.76 -10.35 -3.58
N SER A 19 11.74 -10.99 -2.93
CA SER A 19 11.88 -12.45 -2.91
C SER A 19 10.60 -13.14 -2.41
N ALA A 20 10.34 -14.37 -2.86
CA ALA A 20 9.18 -15.15 -2.44
C ALA A 20 9.12 -15.32 -0.91
N ASP A 21 10.28 -15.48 -0.27
CA ASP A 21 10.39 -15.72 1.18
C ASP A 21 10.57 -14.43 2.00
N GLY A 22 10.67 -13.27 1.35
CA GLY A 22 10.81 -11.99 2.03
C GLY A 22 9.58 -11.63 2.88
N PRO A 23 9.71 -10.87 3.98
CA PRO A 23 8.54 -10.37 4.69
C PRO A 23 7.77 -9.37 3.81
N VAL A 24 6.44 -9.42 3.87
CA VAL A 24 5.56 -8.42 3.23
C VAL A 24 4.53 -7.97 4.25
N THR A 25 4.48 -6.67 4.51
CA THR A 25 3.49 -6.06 5.41
C THR A 25 2.36 -5.43 4.60
N ARG A 26 1.11 -5.81 4.88
CA ARG A 26 -0.09 -5.17 4.32
C ARG A 26 -0.75 -4.31 5.39
N MET A 27 -1.02 -3.06 5.02
CA MET A 27 -1.76 -2.10 5.84
C MET A 27 -3.05 -1.71 5.15
N LEU A 28 -4.15 -1.64 5.90
CA LEU A 28 -5.41 -1.04 5.44
C LEU A 28 -5.59 0.30 6.11
N VAL A 29 -5.98 1.31 5.35
CA VAL A 29 -6.23 2.66 5.85
C VAL A 29 -7.61 3.08 5.41
N ARG A 30 -8.44 3.49 6.37
CA ARG A 30 -9.79 3.99 6.12
C ARG A 30 -9.87 5.45 6.57
N VAL A 31 -10.43 6.30 5.74
CA VAL A 31 -10.77 7.68 6.07
C VAL A 31 -12.24 7.93 5.75
N ARG A 32 -12.81 9.00 6.29
CA ARG A 32 -14.16 9.42 5.88
C ARG A 32 -14.12 9.84 4.41
N ARG A 33 -15.24 9.71 3.71
CA ARG A 33 -15.34 9.89 2.24
C ARG A 33 -14.78 11.24 1.80
N GLU A 34 -15.08 12.31 2.54
CA GLU A 34 -14.65 13.68 2.27
C GLU A 34 -13.13 13.88 2.42
N GLN A 35 -12.43 12.98 3.10
CA GLN A 35 -10.98 13.02 3.28
C GLN A 35 -10.22 12.17 2.23
N GLY A 36 -10.93 11.43 1.37
CA GLY A 36 -10.33 10.50 0.42
C GLY A 36 -9.33 11.15 -0.53
N LEU A 37 -9.65 12.34 -1.06
CA LEU A 37 -8.73 13.08 -1.94
C LEU A 37 -7.45 13.52 -1.22
N ALA A 38 -7.57 13.96 0.04
CA ALA A 38 -6.42 14.34 0.84
C ALA A 38 -5.48 13.15 1.11
N LEU A 39 -6.05 11.99 1.42
CA LEU A 39 -5.29 10.75 1.60
C LEU A 39 -4.59 10.33 0.30
N ALA A 40 -5.32 10.32 -0.83
CA ALA A 40 -4.76 9.96 -2.13
C ALA A 40 -3.58 10.88 -2.53
N ALA A 41 -3.72 12.19 -2.30
CA ALA A 41 -2.66 13.16 -2.56
C ALA A 41 -1.43 12.91 -1.67
N ALA A 42 -1.63 12.61 -0.38
CA ALA A 42 -0.54 12.29 0.55
C ALA A 42 0.20 11.00 0.15
N LEU A 43 -0.53 9.93 -0.18
CA LEU A 43 0.05 8.67 -0.63
C LEU A 43 0.83 8.83 -1.93
N ARG A 44 0.31 9.60 -2.89
CA ARG A 44 1.02 9.90 -4.14
C ARG A 44 2.35 10.60 -3.88
N ARG A 45 2.39 11.62 -2.99
CA ARG A 45 3.64 12.29 -2.63
C ARG A 45 4.64 11.34 -1.97
N GLY A 46 4.18 10.48 -1.06
CA GLY A 46 5.01 9.47 -0.42
C GLY A 46 5.65 8.52 -1.44
N VAL A 47 4.84 7.95 -2.34
CA VAL A 47 5.32 7.04 -3.39
C VAL A 47 6.36 7.73 -4.28
N VAL A 48 6.14 8.99 -4.68
CA VAL A 48 7.12 9.74 -5.49
C VAL A 48 8.47 9.84 -4.77
N VAL A 49 8.48 10.18 -3.48
CA VAL A 49 9.72 10.30 -2.69
C VAL A 49 10.42 8.94 -2.57
N THR A 50 9.69 7.89 -2.21
CA THR A 50 10.23 6.53 -2.08
C THR A 50 10.81 6.02 -3.40
N SER A 51 10.08 6.19 -4.51
CA SER A 51 10.56 5.78 -5.84
C SER A 51 11.78 6.57 -6.30
N ALA A 52 11.84 7.88 -6.01
CA ALA A 52 12.98 8.72 -6.38
C ALA A 52 14.27 8.32 -5.65
N ARG A 53 14.17 7.79 -4.41
CA ARG A 53 15.32 7.35 -3.64
C ARG A 53 15.97 6.09 -4.20
N GLN A 54 15.21 5.21 -4.88
CA GLN A 54 15.68 3.92 -5.44
C GLN A 54 16.38 2.96 -4.46
N THR A 55 16.52 3.32 -3.19
CA THR A 55 17.13 2.51 -2.12
C THR A 55 16.11 1.82 -1.24
N ASP A 56 14.85 2.24 -1.31
CA ASP A 56 13.79 1.76 -0.43
C ASP A 56 13.06 0.55 -1.05
N GLU A 57 12.60 -0.36 -0.18
CA GLU A 57 11.82 -1.51 -0.61
C GLU A 57 10.56 -1.09 -1.39
N PRO A 58 10.16 -1.85 -2.42
CA PRO A 58 9.04 -1.52 -3.29
C PRO A 58 7.71 -1.41 -2.52
N VAL A 59 7.08 -0.24 -2.60
CA VAL A 59 5.75 0.03 -2.03
C VAL A 59 4.67 -0.05 -3.11
N ARG A 60 3.54 -0.70 -2.79
CA ARG A 60 2.33 -0.67 -3.63
C ARG A 60 1.16 -0.04 -2.88
N VAL A 61 0.44 0.86 -3.56
CA VAL A 61 -0.78 1.50 -3.06
C VAL A 61 -1.96 1.10 -3.93
N GLN A 62 -3.06 0.69 -3.29
CA GLN A 62 -4.34 0.39 -3.93
C GLN A 62 -5.43 1.25 -3.27
N ILE A 63 -6.28 1.89 -4.09
CA ILE A 63 -7.37 2.75 -3.62
C ILE A 63 -8.69 2.09 -4.02
N ASP A 64 -9.63 2.01 -3.08
CA ASP A 64 -11.01 1.55 -3.28
C ASP A 64 -11.14 0.31 -4.18
N PRO A 65 -10.35 -0.77 -3.95
CA PRO A 65 -10.44 -1.94 -4.81
C PRO A 65 -11.81 -2.60 -4.66
N LEU A 66 -12.34 -3.11 -5.77
CA LEU A 66 -13.63 -3.83 -5.82
C LEU A 66 -13.68 -4.97 -4.78
N HIS A 67 -12.52 -5.60 -4.55
CA HIS A 67 -12.32 -6.59 -3.51
C HIS A 67 -11.15 -6.16 -2.63
N ILE A 68 -11.46 -5.62 -1.45
CA ILE A 68 -10.54 -5.59 -0.32
C ILE A 68 -10.58 -7.01 0.27
N GLY A 69 -9.77 -7.90 -0.32
CA GLY A 69 -9.66 -9.29 0.13
C GLY A 69 -9.40 -9.42 1.61
#